data_AF-A0A351Y628-F1
#
_entry.id   AF-A0A351Y628-F1
#
_cell.length_a   1.000
_cell.length_b   1.000
_cell.length_c   1.000
_cell.angle_alpha   90.00
_cell.angle_beta   90.00
_cell.angle_gamma   90.00
#
_symmetry.space_group_name_H-M   'P 1'
#
loop_
_entity.id
_entity.type
_entity.pdbx_description
1 polymer ?
#
loop_
_entity_poly.entity_id
_entity_poly.type
_entity_poly.pdbx_seq_one_letter_code
_entity_poly.pdbx_strand_id
1 'polypeptide(L)'
;MFDDVANQSTEMKFYIKLSCQLGLMGVGITDFNPNGGVTRAEFGTVLSRALYGNTYNTTGNMYYTNHLNALKANNVITNTNPRLKEVRGYVMLMLMRAAE
;
A
#
# COMPACT_ATOMS: atom_id res chain seq x y z
N MET A 1 -12.22 -10.38 -10.17
CA MET A 1 -11.05 -10.92 -9.44
C MET A 1 -9.92 -10.96 -10.45
N PHE A 2 -8.69 -10.64 -10.07
CA PHE A 2 -7.57 -10.62 -11.02
C PHE A 2 -7.20 -12.03 -11.50
N ASP A 3 -6.82 -12.18 -12.77
CA ASP A 3 -6.49 -13.50 -13.34
C ASP A 3 -5.13 -14.00 -12.86
N ASP A 4 -4.20 -13.08 -12.60
CA ASP A 4 -2.82 -13.36 -12.17
C ASP A 4 -2.72 -13.87 -10.71
N VAL A 5 -3.82 -13.89 -9.96
CA VAL A 5 -3.90 -14.49 -8.62
C VAL A 5 -4.42 -15.93 -8.61
N ALA A 6 -4.79 -16.49 -9.78
CA ALA A 6 -5.44 -17.79 -9.88
C ALA A 6 -4.61 -18.94 -9.29
N ASN A 7 -3.27 -18.88 -9.37
CA ASN A 7 -2.37 -19.92 -8.85
C ASN A 7 -1.92 -19.69 -7.40
N GLN A 8 -2.41 -18.63 -6.74
CA GLN A 8 -2.04 -18.32 -5.36
C GLN A 8 -2.80 -19.18 -4.34
N SER A 9 -2.27 -19.25 -3.11
CA SER A 9 -2.91 -19.95 -2.01
C SER A 9 -4.29 -19.36 -1.70
N THR A 10 -5.16 -20.17 -1.09
CA THR A 10 -6.52 -19.73 -0.68
C THR A 10 -6.46 -18.53 0.26
N GLU A 11 -5.51 -18.55 1.20
CA GLU A 11 -5.29 -17.46 2.14
C GLU A 11 -4.87 -16.16 1.42
N MET A 12 -3.92 -16.24 0.49
CA MET A 12 -3.47 -15.07 -0.25
C MET A 12 -4.60 -14.47 -1.08
N LYS A 13 -5.37 -15.32 -1.79
CA LYS A 13 -6.55 -14.87 -2.54
C LYS A 13 -7.58 -14.17 -1.65
N PHE A 14 -7.78 -14.68 -0.43
CA PHE A 14 -8.69 -14.08 0.54
C PHE A 14 -8.24 -12.66 0.91
N TYR A 15 -6.98 -12.47 1.31
CA TYR A 15 -6.48 -11.16 1.70
C TYR A 15 -6.39 -10.17 0.53
N ILE A 16 -6.07 -10.64 -0.68
CA ILE A 16 -6.13 -9.82 -1.89
C ILE A 16 -7.56 -9.31 -2.09
N LYS A 17 -8.55 -10.21 -2.09
CA LYS A 17 -9.97 -9.84 -2.25
C LYS A 17 -10.42 -8.86 -1.17
N LEU A 18 -10.08 -9.14 0.09
CA LEU A 18 -10.43 -8.28 1.22
C LEU A 18 -9.81 -6.89 1.09
N SER A 19 -8.52 -6.80 0.78
CA SER A 19 -7.83 -5.52 0.62
C SER A 19 -8.42 -4.66 -0.50
N CYS A 20 -8.89 -5.28 -1.58
CA CYS A 20 -9.60 -4.59 -2.66
C CYS A 20 -10.99 -4.13 -2.24
N GLN A 21 -11.74 -4.97 -1.50
CA GLN A 21 -13.06 -4.60 -0.99
C GLN A 21 -12.99 -3.43 0.00
N LEU A 22 -11.91 -3.36 0.79
CA LEU A 22 -11.64 -2.25 1.69
C LEU A 22 -11.06 -1.01 0.98
N GLY A 23 -10.83 -1.07 -0.34
CA GLY A 23 -10.27 0.05 -1.12
C GLY A 23 -8.79 0.35 -0.83
N LEU A 24 -8.09 -0.53 -0.13
CA LEU A 24 -6.68 -0.36 0.21
C LEU A 24 -5.79 -0.59 -1.02
N MET A 25 -6.09 -1.65 -1.78
CA MET A 25 -5.35 -2.10 -2.96
C MET A 25 -6.27 -2.31 -4.17
N GLY A 26 -5.70 -2.55 -5.36
CA GLY A 26 -6.48 -2.92 -6.55
C GLY A 26 -7.24 -1.78 -7.22
N VAL A 27 -6.94 -0.52 -6.88
CA VAL A 27 -7.62 0.66 -7.44
C VAL A 27 -7.00 1.01 -8.80
N GLY A 28 -7.77 0.86 -9.88
CA GLY A 28 -7.38 1.30 -11.22
C GLY A 28 -6.32 0.44 -11.91
N ILE A 29 -6.22 -0.85 -11.56
CA ILE A 29 -5.24 -1.80 -12.13
C ILE A 29 -5.93 -2.99 -12.79
N THR A 30 -5.23 -3.62 -13.74
CA THR A 30 -5.69 -4.84 -14.45
C THR A 30 -5.15 -6.13 -13.84
N ASP A 31 -3.96 -6.07 -13.24
CA ASP A 31 -3.24 -7.20 -12.64
C ASP A 31 -2.80 -6.84 -11.22
N PHE A 32 -2.87 -7.78 -10.29
CA PHE A 32 -2.51 -7.53 -8.89
C PHE A 32 -1.00 -7.62 -8.62
N ASN A 33 -0.30 -8.43 -9.41
CA ASN A 33 1.10 -8.82 -9.27
C ASN A 33 1.46 -9.37 -7.87
N PRO A 34 0.84 -10.49 -7.43
CA PRO A 34 0.99 -11.01 -6.06
C PRO A 34 2.41 -11.45 -5.68
N ASN A 35 3.25 -11.76 -6.67
CA ASN A 35 4.64 -12.20 -6.46
C ASN A 35 5.65 -11.05 -6.59
N GLY A 36 5.19 -9.84 -6.93
CA GLY A 36 6.04 -8.68 -7.15
C GLY A 36 6.57 -8.07 -5.85
N GLY A 37 7.78 -7.48 -5.92
CA GLY A 37 8.32 -6.70 -4.81
C GLY A 37 7.63 -5.34 -4.69
N VAL A 38 7.20 -4.99 -3.48
CA VAL A 38 6.43 -3.77 -3.19
C VAL A 38 7.36 -2.55 -3.05
N THR A 39 6.93 -1.43 -3.62
CA THR A 39 7.62 -0.13 -3.54
C THR A 39 7.07 0.74 -2.39
N ARG A 40 7.82 1.78 -2.02
CA ARG A 40 7.41 2.81 -1.05
C ARG A 40 6.10 3.47 -1.48
N ALA A 41 5.92 3.75 -2.76
CA ALA A 41 4.67 4.30 -3.29
C ALA A 41 3.48 3.38 -3.02
N GLU A 42 3.61 2.09 -3.33
CA GLU A 42 2.54 1.10 -3.15
C GLU A 42 2.25 0.88 -1.66
N PHE A 43 3.26 0.50 -0.87
CA PHE A 43 3.06 0.21 0.55
C PHE A 43 2.61 1.44 1.33
N GLY A 44 3.24 2.60 1.09
CA GLY A 44 2.88 3.85 1.77
C GLY A 44 1.46 4.29 1.46
N THR A 45 0.99 4.07 0.23
CA THR A 45 -0.42 4.33 -0.13
C THR A 45 -1.37 3.39 0.63
N VAL A 46 -1.06 2.10 0.67
CA VAL A 46 -1.87 1.10 1.40
C VAL A 46 -1.95 1.42 2.88
N LEU A 47 -0.81 1.70 3.51
CA LEU A 47 -0.75 2.04 4.94
C LEU A 47 -1.49 3.35 5.23
N SER A 48 -1.29 4.38 4.42
CA SER A 48 -1.99 5.65 4.58
C SER A 48 -3.51 5.49 4.43
N ARG A 49 -3.99 4.64 3.51
CA ARG A 49 -5.42 4.33 3.39
C ARG A 49 -5.96 3.55 4.58
N ALA A 50 -5.17 2.64 5.14
CA ALA A 50 -5.56 1.91 6.34
C ALA A 50 -5.72 2.84 7.55
N LEU A 51 -4.87 3.87 7.67
CA LEU A 51 -4.89 4.82 8.79
C LEU A 51 -5.88 5.97 8.60
N TYR A 52 -6.00 6.50 7.39
CA TYR A 52 -6.68 7.78 7.12
C TYR A 52 -7.80 7.67 6.08
N GLY A 53 -8.12 6.46 5.63
CA GLY A 53 -9.11 6.21 4.58
C GLY A 53 -8.77 6.94 3.27
N ASN A 54 -9.77 7.57 2.68
CA ASN A 54 -9.65 8.23 1.37
C ASN A 54 -9.12 9.68 1.43
N THR A 55 -8.81 10.19 2.61
CA THR A 55 -8.44 11.60 2.87
C THR A 55 -7.32 12.12 1.98
N TYR A 56 -6.33 11.26 1.68
CA TYR A 56 -5.14 11.65 0.90
C TYR A 56 -5.14 11.12 -0.53
N ASN A 57 -6.26 10.58 -1.03
CA ASN A 57 -6.37 10.23 -2.44
C ASN A 57 -6.35 11.51 -3.29
N THR A 58 -5.60 11.50 -4.41
CA THR A 58 -5.45 12.67 -5.28
C THR A 58 -6.00 12.45 -6.68
N THR A 59 -6.62 13.50 -7.22
CA THR A 59 -6.97 13.60 -8.65
C THR A 59 -6.00 14.58 -9.31
N GLY A 60 -5.16 14.11 -10.25
CA GLY A 60 -4.23 14.94 -11.04
C GLY A 60 -2.76 14.89 -10.62
N ASN A 61 -2.44 14.55 -9.38
CA ASN A 61 -1.08 14.23 -8.95
C ASN A 61 -0.83 12.71 -9.01
N MET A 62 0.45 12.30 -8.93
CA MET A 62 0.79 10.89 -8.73
C MET A 62 0.10 10.39 -7.44
N TYR A 63 -0.57 9.23 -7.56
CA TYR A 63 -1.52 8.75 -6.55
C TYR A 63 -0.96 8.67 -5.12
N TYR A 64 0.36 8.47 -4.97
CA TYR A 64 1.02 8.25 -3.69
C TYR A 64 1.52 9.54 -3.01
N THR A 65 1.58 10.68 -3.70
CA THR A 65 2.31 11.87 -3.22
C THR A 65 1.77 12.36 -1.87
N ASN A 66 0.46 12.54 -1.76
CA ASN A 66 -0.16 13.02 -0.51
C ASN A 66 -0.08 11.97 0.59
N HIS A 67 -0.22 10.69 0.26
CA HIS A 67 -0.08 9.59 1.21
C HIS A 67 1.33 9.56 1.83
N LEU A 68 2.38 9.65 1.02
CA LEU A 68 3.76 9.65 1.52
C LEU A 68 4.07 10.90 2.35
N ASN A 69 3.56 12.05 1.95
CA ASN A 69 3.74 13.28 2.73
C ASN A 69 3.02 13.21 4.08
N ALA A 70 1.80 12.66 4.12
CA ALA A 70 1.07 12.46 5.36
C ALA A 70 1.79 11.48 6.30
N LEU A 71 2.28 10.35 5.78
CA LEU A 71 3.04 9.40 6.57
C LEU A 71 4.35 9.99 7.09
N LYS A 72 5.01 10.86 6.32
CA LYS A 72 6.21 11.57 6.77
C LYS A 72 5.89 12.58 7.86
N ALA A 73 4.82 13.35 7.70
CA ALA A 73 4.38 14.34 8.68
C ALA A 73 4.02 13.71 10.04
N ASN A 74 3.52 12.47 10.02
CA ASN A 74 3.20 11.69 11.22
C ASN A 74 4.36 10.79 11.69
N ASN A 75 5.60 11.01 11.21
CA ASN A 75 6.80 10.26 11.59
C ASN A 75 6.77 8.74 11.33
N VAL A 76 5.81 8.23 10.55
CA VAL A 76 5.72 6.81 10.18
C VAL A 76 6.87 6.44 9.23
N ILE A 77 7.16 7.33 8.26
CA ILE A 77 8.27 7.18 7.32
C ILE A 77 9.21 8.38 7.38
N THR A 78 10.49 8.17 7.06
CA THR A 78 11.50 9.24 7.03
C THR A 78 11.81 9.73 5.62
N ASN A 79 11.55 8.90 4.60
CA ASN A 79 11.89 9.16 3.21
C ASN A 79 10.66 9.00 2.31
N THR A 80 10.42 9.94 1.39
CA THR A 80 9.29 9.92 0.46
C THR A 80 9.66 9.45 -0.94
N ASN A 81 10.90 8.96 -1.16
CA ASN A 81 11.31 8.40 -2.44
C ASN A 81 10.42 7.20 -2.82
N PRO A 82 9.57 7.33 -3.86
CA PRO A 82 8.54 6.35 -4.17
C PRO A 82 9.08 5.03 -4.71
N ARG A 83 10.31 5.02 -5.24
CA ARG A 83 10.92 3.85 -5.90
C ARG A 83 11.66 2.92 -4.94
N LEU A 84 11.80 3.29 -3.67
CA LEU A 84 12.44 2.42 -2.68
C LEU A 84 11.68 1.11 -2.57
N LYS A 85 12.39 -0.01 -2.56
CA LYS A 85 11.79 -1.32 -2.30
C LYS A 85 11.62 -1.52 -0.81
N GLU A 86 10.43 -1.93 -0.42
CA GLU A 86 10.14 -2.26 0.97
C GLU A 86 10.62 -3.67 1.29
N VAL A 87 11.37 -3.79 2.38
CA VAL A 87 11.77 -5.08 2.96
C VAL A 87 11.03 -5.27 4.28
N ARG A 88 10.82 -6.52 4.68
CA ARG A 88 9.98 -6.90 5.84
C ARG A 88 10.30 -6.12 7.12
N GLY A 89 11.59 -5.89 7.42
CA GLY A 89 12.00 -5.15 8.61
C GLY A 89 11.55 -3.69 8.61
N TYR A 90 11.63 -2.99 7.47
CA TYR A 90 11.18 -1.61 7.36
C TYR A 90 9.65 -1.51 7.44
N VAL A 91 8.94 -2.45 6.81
CA VAL A 91 7.48 -2.54 6.92
C VAL A 91 7.06 -2.70 8.38
N MET A 92 7.70 -3.61 9.12
CA MET A 92 7.36 -3.83 10.53
C MET A 92 7.62 -2.58 11.39
N LEU A 93 8.73 -1.87 11.14
CA LEU A 93 9.03 -0.60 11.82
C LEU A 93 7.99 0.48 11.53
N MET A 94 7.52 0.59 10.29
CA MET A 94 6.46 1.54 9.93
C MET A 94 5.14 1.19 10.62
N LEU A 95 4.78 -0.10 10.68
CA LEU A 95 3.57 -0.55 11.37
C LEU A 95 3.62 -0.26 12.87
N MET A 96 4.77 -0.45 13.53
CA MET A 96 4.95 -0.09 14.93
C MET A 96 4.74 1.40 15.17
N ARG A 97 5.39 2.27 14.36
CA ARG A 97 5.23 3.73 14.46
C ARG A 97 3.82 4.23 14.17
N ALA A 98 3.07 3.51 13.34
CA ALA A 98 1.70 3.87 12.99
C ALA A 98 0.68 3.49 14.08
N ALA A 99 1.08 2.65 15.05
CA ALA A 99 0.24 2.19 16.15
C ALA A 99 0.45 3.00 17.44
N GLU A 100 1.43 3.89 17.48
CA GLU A 100 1.70 4.85 18.56
C GLU A 100 0.77 6.07 18.46
#